data_AF-A0A3C1TFY1-F1
#
_entry.id   AF-A0A3C1TFY1-F1
#
_cell.length_a   1.000
_cell.length_b   1.000
_cell.length_c   1.000
_cell.angle_alpha   90.00
_cell.angle_beta   90.00
_cell.angle_gamma   90.00
#
_symmetry.space_group_name_H-M   'P 1'
#
loop_
_entity.id
_entity.type
_entity.pdbx_description
1 polymer ?
#
loop_
_entity_poly.entity_id
_entity_poly.type
_entity_poly.pdbx_seq_one_letter_code
_entity_poly.pdbx_strand_id
1 'polypeptide(L)'
;PEQLTFDENSNWFAHPSPDNQWIVYIAYTSDEKQAHLFGKNVKLRLMHLATKQIKDITPVFYGGQGTINVPSWSPDSRKVAFVSYLVK
;
A
#
# COMPACT_ATOMS: atom_id res chain seq x y z
N PRO A 1 -1.47 -6.07 -20.20
CA PRO A 1 -1.29 -5.63 -18.79
C PRO A 1 0.13 -5.06 -18.64
N GLU A 2 0.32 -4.03 -17.81
CA GLU A 2 1.62 -3.40 -17.53
C GLU A 2 1.98 -3.59 -16.05
N GLN A 3 3.22 -3.97 -15.75
CA GLN A 3 3.73 -4.06 -14.39
C GLN A 3 4.22 -2.69 -13.91
N LEU A 4 3.77 -2.26 -12.73
CA LEU A 4 4.10 -0.93 -12.18
C LEU A 4 5.23 -0.94 -11.15
N THR A 5 5.49 -2.06 -10.48
CA THR A 5 6.51 -2.17 -9.41
C THR A 5 7.51 -3.27 -9.73
N PHE A 6 8.78 -3.07 -9.38
CA PHE A 6 9.89 -3.98 -9.74
C PHE A 6 10.77 -4.35 -8.53
N ASP A 7 10.23 -4.24 -7.31
CA ASP A 7 10.92 -4.61 -6.08
C ASP A 7 10.51 -6.00 -5.57
N GLU A 8 11.18 -6.45 -4.51
CA GLU A 8 11.03 -7.78 -3.92
C GLU A 8 9.80 -7.93 -3.00
N ASN A 9 9.02 -6.87 -2.79
CA ASN A 9 7.84 -6.94 -1.91
C ASN A 9 6.63 -7.52 -2.65
N SER A 10 5.74 -8.20 -1.93
CA SER A 10 4.40 -8.44 -2.45
C SER A 10 3.56 -7.15 -2.33
N ASN A 11 3.29 -6.50 -3.46
CA ASN A 11 2.58 -5.20 -3.53
C ASN A 11 1.10 -5.35 -3.88
N TRP A 12 0.21 -4.95 -2.96
CA TRP A 12 -1.23 -5.27 -3.00
C TRP A 12 -2.09 -4.00 -2.77
N PHE A 13 -3.40 -4.10 -3.05
CA PHE A 13 -4.41 -3.05 -2.79
C PHE A 13 -4.04 -1.65 -3.32
N ALA A 14 -3.76 -1.55 -4.62
CA ALA A 14 -3.47 -0.27 -5.25
C ALA A 14 -4.72 0.63 -5.26
N HIS A 15 -4.63 1.80 -4.63
CA HIS A 15 -5.68 2.82 -4.59
C HIS A 15 -5.19 4.11 -5.25
N PRO A 16 -5.68 4.45 -6.45
CA PRO A 16 -5.45 5.75 -7.07
C PRO A 16 -6.02 6.89 -6.23
N SER A 17 -5.33 8.03 -6.20
CA SER A 17 -5.84 9.26 -5.60
C SER A 17 -6.91 9.92 -6.48
N PRO A 18 -7.88 10.68 -5.90
CA PRO A 18 -8.95 11.34 -6.67
C PRO A 18 -8.47 12.26 -7.81
N ASP A 19 -7.30 12.87 -7.66
CA ASP A 19 -6.66 13.73 -8.68
C ASP A 19 -5.83 12.95 -9.71
N ASN A 20 -5.81 11.62 -9.64
CA ASN A 20 -5.09 10.71 -10.55
C ASN A 20 -3.58 10.94 -10.62
N GLN A 21 -2.98 11.54 -9.60
CA GLN A 21 -1.53 11.77 -9.56
C GLN A 21 -0.77 10.66 -8.80
N TRP A 22 -1.44 9.97 -7.89
CA TRP A 22 -0.79 9.05 -6.95
C TRP A 22 -1.49 7.69 -6.88
N ILE A 23 -0.73 6.67 -6.52
CA ILE A 23 -1.25 5.38 -6.06
C ILE A 23 -0.66 5.12 -4.68
N VAL A 24 -1.51 4.90 -3.68
CA VAL A 24 -1.09 4.28 -2.42
C VAL A 24 -1.33 2.77 -2.51
N TYR A 25 -0.43 1.98 -1.95
CA TYR A 25 -0.53 0.54 -1.90
C TYR A 25 0.18 -0.02 -0.67
N ILE A 26 -0.16 -1.26 -0.30
CA ILE A 26 0.51 -1.98 0.77
C ILE A 26 1.63 -2.83 0.18
N ALA A 27 2.78 -2.84 0.85
CA ALA A 27 3.90 -3.71 0.53
C ALA A 27 4.14 -4.65 1.71
N TYR A 28 3.98 -5.94 1.48
CA TYR A 28 4.41 -6.97 2.43
C TYR A 28 5.90 -7.17 2.26
N THR A 29 6.64 -7.14 3.38
CA THR A 29 8.13 -7.20 3.36
C THR A 29 8.67 -8.62 3.18
N SER A 30 7.83 -9.55 2.74
CA SER A 30 8.14 -10.94 2.41
C SER A 30 7.26 -11.38 1.24
N ASP A 31 7.68 -12.41 0.51
CA ASP A 31 6.86 -13.02 -0.53
C ASP A 31 5.70 -13.80 0.10
N GLU A 32 4.51 -13.19 0.09
CA GLU A 32 3.28 -13.80 0.60
C GLU A 32 2.57 -14.67 -0.46
N LYS A 33 3.19 -14.86 -1.63
CA LYS A 33 2.61 -15.59 -2.77
C LYS A 33 1.23 -15.02 -3.13
N GLN A 34 0.24 -15.88 -3.40
CA GLN A 34 -1.15 -15.49 -3.63
C GLN A 34 -2.02 -15.60 -2.35
N ALA A 35 -1.40 -15.71 -1.17
CA ALA A 35 -2.14 -15.84 0.07
C ALA A 35 -2.54 -14.44 0.60
N HIS A 36 -3.84 -14.22 0.76
CA HIS A 36 -4.41 -12.95 1.21
C HIS A 36 -4.31 -12.81 2.74
N LEU A 37 -3.09 -12.65 3.23
CA LEU A 37 -2.78 -12.89 4.64
C LEU A 37 -3.09 -11.70 5.56
N PHE A 38 -3.67 -12.03 6.71
CA PHE A 38 -3.77 -11.17 7.87
C PHE A 38 -2.46 -11.22 8.68
N GLY A 39 -2.09 -10.12 9.34
CA GLY A 39 -1.07 -10.12 10.39
C GLY A 39 0.36 -10.38 9.91
N LYS A 40 0.93 -9.43 9.18
CA LYS A 40 2.29 -9.47 8.62
C LYS A 40 3.03 -8.15 8.82
N ASN A 41 4.35 -8.19 8.63
CA ASN A 41 5.15 -6.98 8.52
C ASN A 41 4.90 -6.35 7.14
N VAL A 42 4.36 -5.14 7.18
CA VAL A 42 3.95 -4.39 6.00
C VAL A 42 4.42 -2.95 6.11
N LYS A 43 4.40 -2.24 4.98
CA LYS A 43 4.52 -0.79 4.94
C LYS A 43 3.60 -0.23 3.86
N LEU A 44 3.19 1.02 4.00
CA LEU A 44 2.48 1.73 2.95
C LEU A 44 3.47 2.48 2.07
N ARG A 45 3.23 2.42 0.77
CA ARG A 45 4.07 3.05 -0.24
C ARG A 45 3.21 3.89 -1.17
N LEU A 46 3.82 4.94 -1.69
CA LEU A 46 3.18 5.91 -2.56
C LEU A 46 3.96 6.02 -3.86
N MET A 47 3.27 5.80 -4.98
CA MET A 47 3.81 5.96 -6.33
C MET A 47 3.24 7.22 -6.98
N HIS A 48 4.10 8.04 -7.56
CA HIS A 48 3.68 9.10 -8.48
C HIS A 48 3.46 8.53 -9.88
N LEU A 49 2.27 8.71 -10.46
CA LEU A 49 1.88 8.01 -11.68
C LEU A 49 2.67 8.41 -12.93
N ALA A 50 3.07 9.69 -13.03
CA ALA A 50 3.81 10.19 -14.18
C ALA A 50 5.30 9.86 -14.14
N THR A 51 5.92 9.95 -12.96
CA THR A 51 7.39 9.76 -12.81
C THR A 51 7.75 8.35 -12.38
N LYS A 52 6.76 7.53 -11.98
CA LYS A 52 6.94 6.19 -11.40
C LYS A 52 7.81 6.16 -10.13
N GLN A 53 8.11 7.32 -9.55
CA GLN A 53 8.84 7.40 -8.30
C GLN A 53 7.99 6.83 -7.16
N ILE A 54 8.60 5.96 -6.37
CA ILE A 54 7.98 5.32 -5.21
C ILE A 54 8.68 5.80 -3.95
N LYS A 55 7.91 6.08 -2.90
CA LYS A 55 8.43 6.31 -1.55
C LYS A 55 7.62 5.57 -0.49
N ASP A 56 8.28 5.21 0.60
CA ASP A 56 7.59 4.69 1.78
C ASP A 56 6.96 5.87 2.54
N ILE A 57 5.71 5.72 2.97
CA ILE A 57 4.97 6.75 3.73
C ILE A 57 4.70 6.33 5.18
N THR A 58 5.15 5.13 5.56
CA THR A 58 5.17 4.62 6.93
C THR A 58 6.47 3.87 7.18
N PRO A 59 6.92 3.72 8.45
CA PRO A 59 7.83 2.64 8.80
C PRO A 59 7.17 1.27 8.56
N VAL A 60 7.93 0.18 8.74
CA VAL A 60 7.35 -1.17 8.80
C VAL A 60 6.50 -1.29 10.06
N PHE A 61 5.29 -1.84 9.92
CA PHE A 61 4.36 -2.08 11.03
C PHE A 61 3.63 -3.41 10.84
N TYR A 62 2.97 -3.87 11.90
CA TYR A 62 2.15 -5.08 11.84
C TYR A 62 0.76 -4.76 11.26
N GLY A 63 0.42 -5.39 10.13
CA GLY A 63 -0.79 -5.09 9.35
C GLY A 63 -1.15 -6.22 8.39
N GLY A 64 -1.78 -5.92 7.25
CA GLY A 64 -2.08 -6.89 6.19
C GLY A 64 -3.46 -6.70 5.60
N GLN A 65 -4.18 -7.80 5.31
CA GLN A 65 -5.59 -7.73 4.91
C GLN A 65 -6.40 -6.95 5.95
N GLY A 66 -6.95 -5.80 5.54
CA GLY A 66 -7.71 -4.87 6.39
C GLY A 66 -7.00 -3.53 6.66
N THR A 67 -5.70 -3.42 6.39
CA THR A 67 -4.96 -2.16 6.54
C THR A 67 -5.48 -1.07 5.60
N ILE A 68 -5.72 -1.43 4.32
CA ILE A 68 -6.32 -0.58 3.27
C ILE A 68 -7.14 -1.44 2.29
N ASN A 69 -8.21 -2.12 2.74
CA ASN A 69 -8.96 -3.04 1.86
C ASN A 69 -9.88 -2.34 0.84
N VAL A 70 -10.22 -1.08 1.09
CA VAL A 70 -11.07 -0.23 0.24
C VAL A 70 -10.41 1.13 0.08
N PRO A 71 -10.72 1.90 -0.99
CA PRO A 71 -10.14 3.22 -1.20
C PRO A 71 -10.18 4.07 0.07
N SER A 72 -9.03 4.63 0.44
CA SER A 72 -8.82 5.28 1.74
C SER A 72 -8.27 6.70 1.63
N TRP A 73 -8.35 7.30 0.44
CA TRP A 73 -7.97 8.67 0.17
C TRP A 73 -9.00 9.68 0.70
N SER A 74 -8.52 10.80 1.21
CA SER A 74 -9.36 11.99 1.36
C SER A 74 -9.76 12.54 -0.02
N PRO A 75 -10.93 13.20 -0.15
CA PRO A 75 -11.40 13.74 -1.43
C PRO A 75 -10.46 14.75 -2.08
N ASP A 76 -9.60 15.39 -1.29
CA ASP A 76 -8.61 16.37 -1.73
C ASP A 76 -7.23 15.77 -2.06
N SER A 77 -7.11 14.43 -2.09
CA SER A 77 -5.85 13.70 -2.36
C SER A 77 -4.70 13.95 -1.37
N ARG A 78 -4.95 14.59 -0.22
CA ARG A 78 -3.87 14.97 0.71
C ARG A 78 -3.60 13.96 1.83
N LYS A 79 -4.55 13.08 2.14
CA LYS A 79 -4.46 12.16 3.27
C LYS A 79 -4.92 10.76 2.87
N VAL A 80 -4.35 9.77 3.56
CA VAL A 80 -4.75 8.37 3.47
C VAL A 80 -5.07 7.87 4.87
N ALA A 81 -6.21 7.21 5.05
CA ALA A 81 -6.53 6.48 6.27
C ALA A 81 -6.04 5.03 6.17
N PHE A 82 -5.55 4.47 7.27
CA PHE A 82 -5.12 3.07 7.32
C PHE A 82 -5.24 2.51 8.74
N VAL A 83 -5.20 1.19 8.85
CA VAL A 83 -5.24 0.46 10.12
C VAL A 83 -3.95 -0.32 10.32
N SER A 84 -3.34 -0.18 11.51
CA SER A 84 -2.31 -1.07 12.02
C SER A 84 -2.90 -2.00 13.08
N TYR A 85 -2.29 -3.18 13.23
CA TYR A 85 -2.73 -4.19 14.18
C TYR A 85 -1.83 -4.19 15.40
N LEU A 86 -2.43 -4.48 16.54
CA LEU A 86 -1.72 -4.77 17.78
C LEU A 86 -2.20 -6.13 18.27
N VAL A 87 -1.27 -7.08 18.40
CA VAL A 87 -1.53 -8.33 19.09
C VAL A 87 -1.12 -8.12 20.54
N LYS A 88 -2.04 -8.37 21.48
CA LYS A 88 -1.76 -8.40 22.92
C LYS A 88 -1.53 -9.82 23.37
#